data_AF-A0A8B6DAW1-F1
#
_entry.id   AF-A0A8B6DAW1-F1
#
_cell.length_a   1.000
_cell.length_b   1.000
_cell.length_c   1.000
_cell.angle_alpha   90.00
_cell.angle_beta   90.00
_cell.angle_gamma   90.00
#
_symmetry.space_group_name_H-M   'P 1'
#
loop_
_entity.id
_entity.type
_entity.pdbx_description
1 polymer ?
#
loop_
_entity_poly.entity_id
_entity_poly.type
_entity_poly.pdbx_seq_one_letter_code
_entity_poly.pdbx_strand_id
1 'polypeptide(L)'
;MLVNFLKTPDLESFDNLKKEELVLLAKHLKLDFKVSMRKQIIKNLVIDKLVDAEILGEEALELKVENIDAFKLKQLELEHELKLKELEIRKEEFKLKNWNEGDGEKERR
;
A
#
# COMPACT_ATOMS: atom_id res chain seq x y z
N MET A 1 -15.43 -20.95 -14.46
CA MET A 1 -13.98 -21.14 -14.30
C MET A 1 -13.69 -21.75 -12.93
N LEU A 2 -14.40 -21.33 -11.87
CA LEU A 2 -14.29 -21.86 -10.51
C LEU A 2 -14.47 -23.39 -10.40
N VAL A 3 -15.45 -23.97 -11.12
CA VAL A 3 -15.67 -25.43 -11.11
C VAL A 3 -14.48 -26.21 -11.67
N ASN A 4 -13.73 -25.62 -12.61
CA ASN A 4 -12.52 -26.24 -13.15
C ASN A 4 -11.36 -26.14 -12.14
N PHE A 5 -11.18 -24.96 -11.52
CA PHE A 5 -10.20 -24.78 -10.45
C PHE A 5 -10.43 -25.73 -9.26
N LEU A 6 -11.68 -25.97 -8.85
CA LEU A 6 -11.98 -26.90 -7.78
C LEU A 6 -11.68 -28.37 -8.13
N LYS A 7 -11.61 -28.71 -9.42
CA LYS A 7 -11.24 -30.06 -9.89
C LYS A 7 -9.73 -30.22 -10.01
N THR A 8 -9.08 -29.19 -10.54
CA THR A 8 -7.63 -29.12 -10.73
C THR A 8 -7.18 -27.71 -10.34
N PRO A 9 -6.76 -27.49 -9.09
CA PRO A 9 -6.32 -26.19 -8.66
C PRO A 9 -4.96 -25.90 -9.30
N ASP A 10 -4.94 -24.93 -10.21
CA ASP A 10 -3.73 -24.46 -10.86
C ASP A 10 -3.69 -22.93 -10.88
N LEU A 11 -2.48 -22.39 -11.04
CA LEU A 11 -2.25 -20.96 -10.94
C LEU A 11 -2.93 -20.17 -12.06
N GLU A 12 -2.99 -20.71 -13.27
CA GLU A 12 -3.57 -20.04 -14.44
C GLU A 12 -5.10 -19.96 -14.31
N SER A 13 -5.74 -21.05 -13.90
CA SER A 13 -7.18 -21.05 -13.66
C SER A 13 -7.58 -20.18 -12.48
N PHE A 14 -6.73 -20.10 -11.45
CA PHE A 14 -6.90 -19.18 -10.32
C PHE A 14 -6.79 -17.71 -10.74
N ASP A 15 -5.76 -17.36 -11.51
CA ASP A 15 -5.49 -15.98 -11.94
C ASP A 15 -6.67 -15.38 -12.73
N ASN A 16 -7.31 -16.23 -13.52
CA ASN A 16 -8.44 -15.92 -14.38
C ASN A 16 -9.82 -15.88 -13.67
N LEU A 17 -9.90 -16.20 -12.38
CA LEU A 17 -11.18 -16.16 -11.65
C LEU A 17 -11.78 -14.74 -11.64
N LYS A 18 -13.10 -14.64 -11.87
CA LYS A 18 -13.84 -13.37 -11.77
C LYS A 18 -14.05 -12.98 -10.31
N LYS A 19 -14.44 -11.72 -10.06
CA LYS A 19 -14.66 -11.23 -8.69
C LYS A 19 -15.74 -12.04 -7.98
N GLU A 20 -16.82 -12.39 -8.67
CA GLU A 20 -17.93 -13.16 -8.11
C GLU A 20 -17.46 -14.57 -7.71
N GLU A 21 -16.61 -15.19 -8.53
CA GLU A 21 -16.00 -16.49 -8.26
C GLU A 21 -15.04 -16.43 -7.06
N LEU A 22 -14.22 -15.39 -6.96
CA LEU A 22 -13.34 -15.15 -5.81
C LEU A 22 -14.14 -14.91 -4.52
N VAL A 23 -15.26 -14.19 -4.59
CA VAL A 23 -16.17 -13.98 -3.46
C VAL A 23 -16.76 -15.31 -3.00
N LEU A 24 -17.19 -16.16 -3.93
CA LEU A 24 -17.72 -17.49 -3.60
C LEU A 24 -16.64 -18.37 -2.97
N LEU A 25 -15.43 -18.36 -3.54
CA LEU A 25 -14.29 -19.11 -3.02
C LEU A 25 -13.89 -18.63 -1.61
N ALA A 26 -13.81 -17.32 -1.39
CA ALA A 26 -13.51 -16.72 -0.09
C ALA A 26 -14.58 -17.08 0.97
N LYS A 27 -15.86 -17.11 0.59
CA LYS A 27 -16.94 -17.60 1.47
C LYS A 27 -16.77 -19.08 1.81
N HIS A 28 -16.44 -19.90 0.82
CA HIS A 28 -16.23 -21.34 1.01
C HIS A 28 -15.07 -21.61 1.96
N LEU A 29 -13.98 -20.85 1.81
CA LEU A 29 -12.80 -20.88 2.68
C LEU A 29 -13.01 -20.19 4.04
N LYS A 30 -14.20 -19.64 4.30
CA LYS A 30 -14.58 -18.91 5.53
C LYS A 30 -13.62 -17.76 5.86
N LEU A 31 -13.16 -17.04 4.85
CA LEU A 31 -12.32 -15.86 5.03
C LEU A 31 -13.15 -14.66 5.49
N ASP A 32 -12.54 -13.79 6.30
CA ASP A 32 -13.13 -12.50 6.65
C ASP A 32 -12.85 -11.50 5.53
N PHE A 33 -13.90 -11.07 4.84
CA PHE A 33 -13.82 -10.07 3.78
C PHE A 33 -15.16 -9.33 3.61
N LYS A 34 -15.09 -8.13 3.02
CA LYS A 34 -16.29 -7.37 2.61
C LYS A 34 -16.48 -7.51 1.11
N VAL A 35 -17.71 -7.81 0.66
CA VAL A 35 -18.05 -7.94 -0.78
C VAL A 35 -17.72 -6.66 -1.58
N SER A 36 -17.75 -5.50 -0.92
CA SER A 36 -17.38 -4.20 -1.49
C SER A 36 -15.87 -4.04 -1.75
N MET A 37 -15.01 -4.89 -1.18
CA MET A 37 -13.57 -4.85 -1.43
C MET A 37 -13.23 -5.02 -2.92
N ARG A 38 -12.10 -4.43 -3.33
CA ARG A 38 -11.57 -4.59 -4.70
C ARG A 38 -11.25 -6.06 -4.98
N LYS A 39 -11.39 -6.50 -6.23
CA LYS A 39 -11.07 -7.87 -6.68
C LYS A 39 -9.70 -8.33 -6.16
N GLN A 40 -8.69 -7.47 -6.29
CA GLN A 40 -7.32 -7.79 -5.90
C GLN A 40 -7.13 -7.98 -4.39
N ILE A 41 -7.86 -7.24 -3.55
CA ILE A 41 -7.81 -7.44 -2.08
C ILE A 41 -8.35 -8.83 -1.73
N ILE A 42 -9.51 -9.19 -2.30
CA ILE A 42 -10.11 -10.52 -2.09
C ILE A 42 -9.18 -11.60 -2.63
N LYS A 43 -8.58 -11.38 -3.80
CA LYS A 43 -7.63 -12.31 -4.42
C LYS A 43 -6.41 -12.56 -3.52
N ASN A 44 -5.79 -11.51 -2.97
CA ASN A 44 -4.65 -11.65 -2.05
C ASN A 44 -5.02 -12.51 -0.83
N LEU A 45 -6.18 -12.27 -0.20
CA LEU A 45 -6.65 -13.06 0.94
C LEU A 45 -6.85 -14.54 0.59
N VAL A 46 -7.36 -14.82 -0.61
CA VAL A 46 -7.55 -16.19 -1.07
C VAL A 46 -6.21 -16.85 -1.40
N ILE A 47 -5.25 -16.15 -2.03
CA ILE A 47 -3.90 -16.67 -2.27
C ILE A 47 -3.26 -17.12 -0.96
N ASP A 48 -3.27 -16.24 0.06
CA ASP A 48 -2.68 -16.54 1.37
C ASP A 48 -3.27 -17.82 1.94
N LYS A 49 -4.59 -17.96 1.88
CA LYS A 49 -5.25 -19.16 2.40
C LYS A 49 -4.94 -20.44 1.61
N LEU A 50 -4.81 -20.33 0.28
CA LEU A 50 -4.54 -21.49 -0.58
C LEU A 50 -3.08 -21.95 -0.46
N VAL A 51 -2.14 -21.02 -0.30
CA VAL A 51 -0.73 -21.33 -0.04
C VAL A 51 -0.57 -21.95 1.36
N ASP A 52 -1.20 -21.36 2.39
CA ASP A 52 -1.22 -21.92 3.75
C ASP A 52 -1.82 -23.34 3.81
N ALA A 53 -2.73 -23.65 2.89
CA ALA A 53 -3.38 -24.96 2.79
C ALA A 53 -2.63 -25.93 1.85
N GLU A 54 -1.47 -25.54 1.33
CA GLU A 54 -0.66 -26.31 0.36
C GLU A 54 -1.45 -26.68 -0.92
N ILE A 55 -2.47 -25.90 -1.27
CA ILE A 55 -3.28 -26.10 -2.50
C ILE A 55 -2.59 -25.46 -3.71
N LEU A 56 -1.95 -24.31 -3.50
CA LEU A 56 -1.10 -23.64 -4.47
C LEU A 56 0.31 -23.53 -3.90
N GLY A 57 1.32 -23.56 -4.76
CA GLY A 57 2.70 -23.33 -4.36
C GLY A 57 3.00 -21.85 -4.08
N GLU A 58 4.18 -21.59 -3.52
CA GLU A 58 4.64 -20.24 -3.16
C GLU A 58 4.74 -19.30 -4.36
N GLU A 59 4.87 -19.82 -5.58
CA GLU A 59 4.81 -19.04 -6.82
C GLU A 59 3.51 -18.23 -6.94
N ALA A 60 2.42 -18.65 -6.28
CA ALA A 60 1.17 -17.90 -6.26
C ALA A 60 1.28 -16.56 -5.53
N LEU A 61 2.27 -16.40 -4.64
CA LEU A 61 2.52 -15.15 -3.93
C LEU A 61 2.97 -14.03 -4.88
N GLU A 62 3.55 -14.37 -6.04
CA GLU A 62 3.94 -13.39 -7.07
C GLU A 62 2.74 -12.68 -7.69
N LEU A 63 1.55 -13.30 -7.66
CA LEU A 63 0.31 -12.69 -8.13
C LEU A 63 -0.26 -11.67 -7.13
N LYS A 64 0.27 -11.63 -5.91
CA LYS A 64 -0.16 -10.65 -4.91
C LYS A 64 0.33 -9.28 -5.34
N VAL A 65 -0.61 -8.35 -5.46
CA VAL A 65 -0.27 -6.94 -5.66
C VAL A 65 -0.53 -6.24 -4.35
N GLU A 66 0.51 -5.64 -3.77
CA GLU A 66 0.33 -4.70 -2.67
C GLU A 66 -0.48 -3.52 -3.20
N ASN A 67 -1.68 -3.33 -2.65
CA ASN A 67 -2.39 -2.08 -2.89
C ASN A 67 -1.67 -0.99 -2.10
N ILE A 68 -0.66 -0.39 -2.72
CA ILE A 68 -0.20 0.93 -2.30
C ILE A 68 -1.38 1.85 -2.55
N ASP A 69 -2.05 2.25 -1.47
CA ASP A 69 -3.15 3.20 -1.57
C ASP A 69 -2.59 4.51 -2.12
N ALA A 70 -2.87 4.79 -3.40
CA ALA A 70 -2.38 5.98 -4.09
C ALA A 70 -2.77 7.26 -3.33
N PHE A 71 -3.89 7.25 -2.62
CA PHE A 71 -4.28 8.36 -1.74
C PHE A 71 -3.33 8.49 -0.55
N LYS A 72 -2.96 7.37 0.08
CA LYS A 72 -2.00 7.38 1.19
C LYS A 72 -0.60 7.80 0.74
N LEU A 73 -0.17 7.35 -0.44
CA LEU A 73 1.09 7.79 -1.04
C LEU A 73 1.07 9.30 -1.26
N LYS A 74 -0.01 9.84 -1.86
CA LYS A 74 -0.13 11.28 -2.10
C LYS A 74 -0.15 12.09 -0.80
N GLN A 75 -0.78 11.57 0.25
CA GLN A 75 -0.79 12.20 1.57
C GLN A 75 0.63 12.28 2.16
N LEU A 76 1.41 11.21 2.05
CA LEU A 76 2.80 11.16 2.53
C LEU A 76 3.71 12.13 1.75
N GLU A 77 3.52 12.24 0.44
CA GLU A 77 4.23 13.23 -0.39
C GLU A 77 3.96 14.66 0.09
N LEU A 78 2.68 15.02 0.29
CA LEU A 78 2.32 16.36 0.79
C LEU A 78 2.89 16.63 2.18
N GLU A 79 2.84 15.65 3.08
CA GLU A 79 3.39 15.79 4.43
C GLU A 79 4.90 16.04 4.40
N HIS A 80 5.61 15.35 3.49
CA HIS A 80 7.04 15.55 3.29
C HIS A 80 7.34 16.94 2.71
N GLU A 81 6.58 17.40 1.71
CA GLU A 81 6.73 18.75 1.15
C GLU A 81 6.51 19.85 2.20
N LEU A 82 5.50 19.71 3.06
CA LEU A 82 5.25 20.66 4.14
C LEU A 82 6.41 20.69 5.15
N LYS A 83 6.91 19.53 5.57
CA LYS A 83 8.07 19.44 6.47
C LYS A 83 9.32 20.10 5.89
N LEU A 84 9.57 19.93 4.58
CA LEU A 84 10.69 20.60 3.92
C LEU A 84 10.54 22.12 3.94
N LYS A 85 9.35 22.64 3.62
CA LYS A 85 9.07 24.09 3.67
C LYS A 85 9.23 24.66 5.08
N GLU A 86 8.75 23.97 6.10
CA GLU A 86 8.91 24.40 7.50
C GLU A 86 10.38 24.49 7.90
N LEU A 87 11.19 23.50 7.52
CA LEU A 87 12.63 23.51 7.78
C LEU A 87 13.36 24.63 7.03
N GLU A 88 12.91 24.97 5.82
CA GLU A 88 13.45 26.07 5.03
C GLU A 88 13.17 27.42 5.68
N ILE A 89 11.91 27.68 6.04
CA ILE A 89 11.50 28.90 6.77
C ILE A 89 12.30 29.03 8.07
N ARG A 90 12.42 27.96 8.85
CA ARG A 90 13.17 27.97 10.11
C ARG A 90 14.66 28.29 9.92
N LYS A 91 15.26 27.80 8.82
CA LYS A 91 16.66 28.13 8.47
C LYS A 91 16.79 29.60 8.08
N GLU A 92 15.84 30.15 7.35
CA GLU A 92 15.83 31.57 6.98
C GLU A 92 15.66 32.48 8.19
N GLU A 93 14.73 32.16 9.09
CA GLU A 93 14.55 32.88 10.37
C GLU A 93 15.83 32.87 11.21
N PHE A 94 16.52 31.72 11.28
CA PHE A 94 17.78 31.61 12.02
C PHE A 94 18.90 32.44 11.37
N LYS A 95 19.00 32.44 10.04
CA LYS A 95 19.95 33.28 9.31
C LYS A 95 19.67 34.77 9.53
N LEU A 96 18.40 35.18 9.48
CA LEU A 96 18.01 36.57 9.66
C LEU A 96 18.29 37.07 11.07
N LYS A 97 18.02 36.26 12.09
CA LYS A 97 18.38 36.57 13.49
C LYS A 97 19.89 36.76 13.66
N ASN A 98 20.69 35.82 13.16
CA ASN A 98 22.14 35.91 13.26
C ASN A 98 22.73 37.10 12.47
N TRP A 99 22.13 37.45 11.33
CA TRP A 99 22.55 38.61 10.54
C TRP A 99 22.27 39.92 11.29
N ASN A 100 21.05 40.08 11.85
CA ASN A 100 20.67 41.26 12.64
C ASN A 100 21.53 41.41 13.91
N GLU A 101 21.89 40.32 14.58
CA GLU A 101 22.76 40.34 15.77
C GLU A 101 24.21 40.72 15.42
N GLY A 102 24.74 40.23 14.29
CA GLY A 102 26.10 40.51 13.84
C GLY A 102 26.33 41.94 13.35
N ASP A 103 25.32 42.61 12.79
CA ASP A 103 25.43 44.02 12.40
C ASP A 103 25.21 44.98 13.58
N GLY A 104 24.35 44.62 14.55
CA GLY A 104 24.20 45.38 15.80
C GLY A 104 25.41 45.35 16.75
N GLU A 105 26.40 44.47 16.49
CA GLU A 105 27.66 44.38 17.22
C GLU A 105 28.80 45.17 16.55
N LYS A 106 28.71 45.40 15.22
CA LYS A 106 29.64 46.29 14.48
C LYS A 106 29.34 47.77 14.71
N GLU A 107 28.07 48.13 14.91
CA GLU A 107 27.65 49.52 15.12
C GLU A 107 27.92 50.03 16.55
N ARG A 108 28.36 49.14 17.46
CA ARG A 108 28.71 49.46 18.87
C ARG A 108 30.22 49.49 19.15
N ARG A 109 31.09 49.42 18.13
CA ARG A 109 32.55 49.51 18.27
C ARG A 109 33.13 50.78 17.65
#